data_AF-C3XWC1-F1
#
_entry.id   AF-C3XWC1-F1
#
_cell.length_a   1.000
_cell.length_b   1.000
_cell.length_c   1.000
_cell.angle_alpha   90.00
_cell.angle_beta   90.00
_cell.angle_gamma   90.00
#
_symmetry.space_group_name_H-M   'P 1'
#
loop_
_entity.id
_entity.type
_entity.pdbx_description
1 polymer ?
#
loop_
_entity_poly.entity_id
_entity_poly.type
_entity_poly.pdbx_seq_one_letter_code
_entity_poly.pdbx_strand_id
1 'polypeptide(L)'
;MAASTPCSDTTEAVELYPQQGLWLKPIARLNVSVSLPQLKTPGKSISNWEVMERIKAMVKPDAFSLLKVVKSTLEFIRFEGEAEAKSLLKTMVARLDGKTIKLSGFSEMLKVRAAEAKVVFPTRHEWDSHFRDAKFMNETVAGERPDTVHFEGLPCKWFTASKDSDKASENVLKKVFATFGEVRRVDIPMLDPYRQENKTGNFNTFSSFSSLGTSLTFEAYVQFKEYIGFVNCMEHLKGMKLMYKGDDGKAATANFKVDFDKSGHLSDKAIRKRRLERAKLQELEHQREEQKRKEREEEERKKEEERKKKEDEERERERKREEKLRRREERMKYREEKRREKKLEKKRQEEQRQLQEKIAQEERRILIAQRKLESIRLLTELFKRAKGVKQQQEVQRLEQELEQERLRQLAIERRKKEEEELKKRKEEERKQKELQKKEEQLREKLVRGLKKRKDREEEQHREELRQKISGQKLKSAVVMPHT
;
A
#
# COMPACT_ATOMS: atom_id res chain seq x y z
N MET A 1 -37.77 53.07 11.42
CA MET A 1 -37.39 52.24 12.58
C MET A 1 -37.97 52.89 13.82
N ALA A 2 -38.90 52.22 14.52
CA ALA A 2 -39.54 52.84 15.68
C ALA A 2 -38.58 52.80 16.87
N ALA A 3 -37.82 53.88 17.05
CA ALA A 3 -37.06 54.12 18.28
C ALA A 3 -38.04 54.48 19.40
N SER A 4 -37.85 53.89 20.59
CA SER A 4 -38.56 54.28 21.79
C SER A 4 -38.18 55.71 22.19
N THR A 5 -39.16 56.56 22.47
CA THR A 5 -38.96 57.94 22.92
C THR A 5 -39.28 58.05 24.42
N PRO A 6 -38.47 58.76 25.22
CA PRO A 6 -38.83 59.05 26.61
C PRO A 6 -40.21 59.72 26.70
N CYS A 7 -40.97 59.38 27.74
CA CYS A 7 -42.31 59.91 27.99
C CYS A 7 -42.35 60.56 29.37
N SER A 8 -42.54 61.87 29.40
CA SER A 8 -42.67 62.72 30.58
C SER A 8 -44.07 62.61 31.20
N ASP A 9 -45.10 62.79 30.38
CA ASP A 9 -46.50 62.75 30.79
C ASP A 9 -47.09 61.34 30.60
N THR A 10 -47.73 60.78 31.64
CA THR A 10 -48.37 59.46 31.60
C THR A 10 -49.87 59.50 31.91
N THR A 11 -50.47 60.69 31.99
CA THR A 11 -51.85 60.92 32.45
C THR A 11 -52.92 60.26 31.58
N GLU A 12 -52.78 60.32 30.25
CA GLU A 12 -53.75 59.76 29.29
C GLU A 12 -53.51 58.27 28.98
N ALA A 13 -52.66 57.58 29.73
CA ALA A 13 -52.32 56.18 29.46
C ALA A 13 -53.42 55.21 29.95
N VAL A 14 -53.76 54.24 29.10
CA VAL A 14 -54.71 53.16 29.39
C VAL A 14 -53.95 51.86 29.58
N GLU A 15 -54.37 51.02 30.53
CA GLU A 15 -53.72 49.74 30.80
C GLU A 15 -53.87 48.77 29.64
N LEU A 16 -52.76 48.16 29.22
CA LEU A 16 -52.76 47.05 28.27
C LEU A 16 -52.43 45.76 29.01
N TYR A 17 -51.22 45.68 29.57
CA TYR A 17 -50.77 44.51 30.31
C TYR A 17 -49.76 44.93 31.38
N PRO A 18 -50.24 45.38 32.56
CA PRO A 18 -49.40 45.96 33.61
C PRO A 18 -48.29 45.02 34.11
N GLN A 19 -48.51 43.70 34.08
CA GLN A 19 -47.51 42.71 34.51
C GLN A 19 -46.22 42.74 33.67
N GLN A 20 -46.30 43.19 32.41
CA GLN A 20 -45.14 43.40 31.52
C GLN A 20 -44.76 44.88 31.44
N GLY A 21 -45.37 45.74 32.26
CA GLY A 21 -45.17 47.17 32.17
C GLY A 21 -45.68 47.76 30.85
N LEU A 22 -46.81 47.28 30.30
CA LEU A 22 -47.35 47.77 29.03
C LEU A 22 -48.66 48.54 29.20
N TRP A 23 -48.72 49.70 28.54
CA TRP A 23 -49.85 50.62 28.47
C TRP A 23 -50.02 51.13 27.04
N LEU A 24 -51.20 51.66 26.74
CA LEU A 24 -51.50 52.37 25.50
C LEU A 24 -51.60 53.86 25.80
N LYS A 25 -50.89 54.69 25.03
CA LYS A 25 -51.00 56.14 25.11
C LYS A 25 -51.62 56.67 23.81
N PRO A 26 -52.62 57.55 23.87
CA PRO A 26 -53.18 58.17 22.67
C PRO A 26 -52.12 58.91 21.85
N ILE A 27 -52.16 58.75 20.54
CA ILE A 27 -51.33 59.51 19.60
C ILE A 27 -51.96 60.89 19.45
N ALA A 28 -51.23 61.92 19.86
CA ALA A 28 -51.63 63.31 19.75
C ALA A 28 -50.82 64.00 18.65
N ARG A 29 -51.26 63.90 17.39
CA ARG A 29 -50.53 64.48 16.25
C ARG A 29 -51.31 65.59 15.57
N LEU A 30 -50.59 66.59 15.08
CA LEU A 30 -51.13 67.68 14.28
C LEU A 30 -50.25 67.94 13.05
N ASN A 31 -50.90 68.35 11.96
CA ASN A 31 -50.24 68.73 10.73
C ASN A 31 -50.19 70.26 10.65
N VAL A 32 -49.01 70.83 10.44
CA VAL A 32 -48.82 72.27 10.20
C VAL A 32 -48.33 72.46 8.78
N SER A 33 -49.03 73.26 7.98
CA SER A 33 -48.63 73.67 6.64
C SER A 33 -48.34 75.16 6.63
N VAL A 34 -47.14 75.53 6.23
CA VAL A 34 -46.72 76.92 6.07
C VAL A 34 -46.61 77.23 4.59
N SER A 35 -47.41 78.19 4.11
CA SER A 35 -47.34 78.66 2.73
C SER A 35 -46.14 79.59 2.55
N LEU A 36 -45.30 79.26 1.57
CA LEU A 36 -44.14 80.04 1.20
C LEU A 36 -44.50 81.08 0.13
N PRO A 37 -43.79 82.23 0.10
CA PRO A 37 -44.02 83.26 -0.90
C PRO A 37 -43.35 82.87 -2.22
N GLN A 38 -43.84 83.40 -3.34
CA GLN A 38 -43.13 83.26 -4.61
C GLN A 38 -41.85 84.09 -4.56
N LEU A 39 -40.71 83.42 -4.44
CA LEU A 39 -39.40 84.05 -4.33
C LEU A 39 -39.06 84.76 -5.65
N LYS A 40 -39.29 86.07 -5.73
CA LYS A 40 -39.01 86.90 -6.92
C LYS A 40 -37.53 87.14 -7.17
N THR A 41 -36.68 86.94 -6.15
CA THR A 41 -35.23 87.18 -6.22
C THR A 41 -34.48 85.85 -6.29
N PRO A 42 -33.70 85.57 -7.34
CA PRO A 42 -32.90 84.36 -7.43
C PRO A 42 -31.85 84.33 -6.30
N GLY A 43 -31.67 83.18 -5.65
CA GLY A 43 -30.66 82.95 -4.62
C GLY A 43 -31.12 83.11 -3.16
N LYS A 44 -32.33 83.62 -2.89
CA LYS A 44 -32.90 83.61 -1.53
C LYS A 44 -33.62 82.28 -1.28
N SER A 45 -33.35 81.62 -0.16
CA SER A 45 -34.04 80.40 0.26
C SER A 45 -34.56 80.54 1.68
N ILE A 46 -35.66 79.87 1.99
CA ILE A 46 -36.25 79.84 3.33
C ILE A 46 -35.76 78.59 4.05
N SER A 47 -35.16 78.76 5.23
CA SER A 47 -34.69 77.64 6.04
C SER A 47 -35.87 76.93 6.71
N ASN A 48 -35.98 75.62 6.48
CA ASN A 48 -36.97 74.78 7.16
C ASN A 48 -36.84 74.87 8.69
N TRP A 49 -35.60 75.04 9.20
CA TRP A 49 -35.33 75.17 10.63
C TRP A 49 -35.83 76.49 11.21
N GLU A 50 -35.66 77.62 10.50
CA GLU A 50 -36.16 78.92 10.95
C GLU A 50 -37.69 78.89 11.08
N VAL A 51 -38.38 78.31 10.09
CA VAL A 51 -39.84 78.13 10.13
C VAL A 51 -40.23 77.20 11.29
N MET A 52 -39.47 76.13 11.53
CA MET A 52 -39.71 75.21 12.64
C MET A 52 -39.61 75.92 14.00
N GLU A 53 -38.59 76.75 14.22
CA GLU A 53 -38.43 77.50 15.48
C GLU A 53 -39.54 78.52 15.69
N ARG A 54 -40.01 79.16 14.61
CA ARG A 54 -41.18 80.06 14.68
C ARG A 54 -42.44 79.30 15.08
N ILE A 55 -42.67 78.11 14.52
CA ILE A 55 -43.79 77.23 14.92
C ILE A 55 -43.69 76.86 16.40
N LYS A 56 -42.50 76.44 16.89
CA LYS A 56 -42.30 76.13 18.31
C LYS A 56 -42.58 77.34 19.22
N ALA A 57 -42.14 78.53 18.81
CA ALA A 57 -42.38 79.76 19.57
C ALA A 57 -43.87 80.11 19.68
N MET A 58 -44.65 79.88 18.63
CA MET A 58 -46.09 80.17 18.60
C MET A 58 -46.93 79.30 19.53
N VAL A 59 -46.41 78.12 19.90
CA VAL A 59 -47.14 77.13 20.70
C VAL A 59 -46.88 77.26 22.20
N LYS A 60 -45.87 78.04 22.61
CA LYS A 60 -45.57 78.31 24.03
C LYS A 60 -46.82 78.78 24.81
N PRO A 61 -46.96 78.39 26.10
CA PRO A 61 -46.02 77.61 26.91
C PRO A 61 -45.98 76.10 26.58
N ASP A 62 -46.89 75.60 25.74
CA ASP A 62 -46.89 74.20 25.33
C ASP A 62 -45.72 73.89 24.39
N ALA A 63 -45.34 72.61 24.31
CA ALA A 63 -44.23 72.15 23.48
C ALA A 63 -44.61 70.89 22.68
N PHE A 64 -43.94 70.72 21.54
CA PHE A 64 -43.99 69.48 20.78
C PHE A 64 -43.03 68.47 21.39
N SER A 65 -43.48 67.23 21.61
CA SER A 65 -42.60 66.10 21.91
C SER A 65 -41.73 65.76 20.70
N LEU A 66 -42.30 65.88 19.51
CA LEU A 66 -41.60 65.69 18.24
C LEU A 66 -42.15 66.68 17.22
N LEU A 67 -41.27 67.35 16.48
CA LEU A 67 -41.66 68.18 15.34
C LEU A 67 -40.71 67.88 14.19
N LYS A 68 -41.25 67.34 13.10
CA LYS A 68 -40.46 66.96 11.92
C LYS A 68 -41.04 67.57 10.65
N VAL A 69 -40.17 67.82 9.68
CA VAL A 69 -40.57 68.20 8.32
C VAL A 69 -40.99 66.93 7.58
N VAL A 70 -42.22 66.89 7.08
CA VAL A 70 -42.74 65.77 6.27
C VAL A 70 -42.54 66.04 4.79
N LYS A 71 -42.76 67.28 4.35
CA LYS A 71 -42.62 67.68 2.95
C LYS A 71 -42.22 69.14 2.87
N SER A 72 -41.21 69.45 2.07
CA SER A 72 -40.80 70.82 1.76
C SER A 72 -40.84 71.00 0.24
N THR A 73 -41.54 72.02 -0.23
CA THR A 73 -41.63 72.42 -1.64
C THR A 73 -41.35 73.91 -1.77
N LEU A 74 -41.29 74.43 -2.99
CA LEU A 74 -41.18 75.88 -3.24
C LEU A 74 -42.41 76.68 -2.77
N GLU A 75 -43.56 76.01 -2.64
CA GLU A 75 -44.85 76.63 -2.31
C GLU A 75 -45.24 76.48 -0.84
N PHE A 76 -44.80 75.41 -0.18
CA PHE A 76 -45.17 75.15 1.21
C PHE A 76 -44.20 74.22 1.93
N ILE A 77 -44.21 74.32 3.26
CA ILE A 77 -43.55 73.36 4.15
C ILE A 77 -44.61 72.70 5.03
N ARG A 78 -44.67 71.38 5.03
CA ARG A 78 -45.52 70.57 5.91
C ARG A 78 -44.70 69.97 7.03
N PHE A 79 -45.15 70.21 8.24
CA PHE A 79 -44.64 69.63 9.47
C PHE A 79 -45.67 68.67 10.07
N GLU A 80 -45.18 67.61 10.69
CA GLU A 80 -45.95 66.74 11.58
C GLU A 80 -45.40 66.96 12.98
N GLY A 81 -46.27 67.47 13.86
CA GLY A 81 -45.98 67.70 15.26
C GLY A 81 -46.72 66.69 16.13
N GLU A 82 -46.03 66.11 17.09
CA GLU A 82 -46.63 65.27 18.14
C GLU A 82 -46.60 66.06 19.46
N ALA A 83 -47.76 66.14 20.12
CA ALA A 83 -47.94 66.73 21.44
C ALA A 83 -47.83 65.65 22.53
N GLU A 84 -47.56 66.06 23.77
CA GLU A 84 -47.48 65.13 24.90
C GLU A 84 -48.84 64.51 25.24
N ALA A 85 -49.93 65.25 25.05
CA ALA A 85 -51.30 64.86 25.39
C ALA A 85 -52.29 65.32 24.32
N LYS A 86 -53.40 64.57 24.13
CA LYS A 86 -54.46 64.93 23.18
C LYS A 86 -55.19 66.21 23.59
N SER A 87 -55.35 66.44 24.90
CA SER A 87 -55.94 67.67 25.43
C SER A 87 -55.26 68.96 24.92
N LEU A 88 -53.96 68.92 24.63
CA LEU A 88 -53.19 70.07 24.13
C LEU A 88 -53.47 70.38 22.65
N LEU A 89 -53.91 69.41 21.85
CA LEU A 89 -54.06 69.59 20.40
C LEU A 89 -54.98 70.74 20.04
N LYS A 90 -56.13 70.86 20.70
CA LYS A 90 -57.10 71.93 20.44
C LYS A 90 -56.49 73.31 20.71
N THR A 91 -55.73 73.44 21.80
CA THR A 91 -55.03 74.68 22.17
C THR A 91 -53.91 75.00 21.19
N MET A 92 -53.09 74.01 20.82
CA MET A 92 -51.98 74.18 19.87
C MET A 92 -52.48 74.56 18.48
N VAL A 93 -53.55 73.90 17.99
CA VAL A 93 -54.19 74.22 16.71
C VAL A 93 -54.74 75.65 16.72
N ALA A 94 -55.47 76.05 17.76
CA ALA A 94 -55.96 77.43 17.88
C ALA A 94 -54.83 78.49 17.93
N ARG A 95 -53.65 78.11 18.45
CA ARG A 95 -52.47 78.98 18.46
C ARG A 95 -51.71 79.01 17.13
N LEU A 96 -51.95 78.10 16.21
CA LEU A 96 -51.20 78.00 14.95
C LEU A 96 -52.05 78.35 13.73
N ASP A 97 -53.27 77.83 13.66
CA ASP A 97 -54.12 77.93 12.48
C ASP A 97 -54.53 79.38 12.23
N GLY A 98 -54.45 79.81 10.96
CA GLY A 98 -54.79 81.16 10.53
C GLY A 98 -53.78 82.24 10.91
N LYS A 99 -52.72 81.91 11.66
CA LYS A 99 -51.68 82.87 12.03
C LYS A 99 -50.62 83.03 10.94
N THR A 100 -49.75 84.02 11.11
CA THR A 100 -48.68 84.32 10.18
C THR A 100 -47.31 84.31 10.83
N ILE A 101 -46.28 83.92 10.06
CA ILE A 101 -44.87 83.94 10.47
C ILE A 101 -44.13 85.00 9.65
N LYS A 102 -43.41 85.88 10.32
CA LYS A 102 -42.46 86.81 9.70
C LYS A 102 -41.04 86.25 9.82
N LEU A 103 -40.39 86.01 8.68
CA LEU A 103 -39.00 85.56 8.62
C LEU A 103 -38.04 86.73 8.42
N SER A 104 -36.79 86.56 8.85
CA SER A 104 -35.76 87.56 8.60
C SER A 104 -35.41 87.62 7.11
N GLY A 105 -35.30 88.81 6.53
CA GLY A 105 -34.94 88.99 5.11
C GLY A 105 -36.07 88.80 4.09
N PHE A 106 -37.30 88.56 4.55
CA PHE A 106 -38.52 88.47 3.74
C PHE A 106 -39.55 89.51 4.18
N SER A 107 -40.12 90.24 3.20
CA SER A 107 -41.20 91.22 3.44
C SER A 107 -42.57 90.54 3.54
N GLU A 108 -42.77 89.44 2.84
CA GLU A 108 -44.02 88.69 2.82
C GLU A 108 -44.18 87.83 4.07
N MET A 109 -45.37 87.86 4.66
CA MET A 109 -45.71 87.04 5.82
C MET A 109 -46.20 85.67 5.37
N LEU A 110 -45.66 84.61 6.00
CA LEU A 110 -46.02 83.23 5.68
C LEU A 110 -47.31 82.86 6.39
N LYS A 111 -48.29 82.31 5.67
CA LYS A 111 -49.56 81.85 6.27
C LYS A 111 -49.39 80.46 6.85
N VAL A 112 -49.86 80.27 8.08
CA VAL A 112 -49.84 78.98 8.78
C VAL A 112 -51.25 78.39 8.79
N ARG A 113 -51.34 77.12 8.42
CA ARG A 113 -52.54 76.29 8.54
C ARG A 113 -52.22 75.12 9.44
N ALA A 114 -53.03 74.88 10.46
CA ALA A 114 -52.82 73.76 11.37
C ALA A 114 -54.13 72.99 11.59
N ALA A 115 -54.04 71.67 11.62
CA ALA A 115 -55.18 70.81 11.89
C ALA A 115 -54.71 69.54 12.61
N GLU A 116 -55.61 68.91 13.37
CA GLU A 116 -55.36 67.58 13.93
C GLU A 116 -55.07 66.58 12.82
N ALA A 117 -54.06 65.74 13.01
CA ALA A 117 -53.67 64.75 12.02
C ALA A 117 -54.68 63.61 12.00
N LYS A 118 -55.19 63.28 10.80
CA LYS A 118 -56.04 62.11 10.63
C LYS A 118 -55.26 60.84 10.96
N VAL A 119 -55.78 60.04 11.88
CA VAL A 119 -55.24 58.72 12.19
C VAL A 119 -55.44 57.81 10.98
N VAL A 120 -54.35 57.34 10.39
CA VAL A 120 -54.38 56.31 9.33
C VAL A 120 -54.50 54.96 10.02
N PHE A 121 -55.67 54.33 9.90
CA PHE A 121 -55.97 53.05 10.51
C PHE A 121 -57.05 52.34 9.67
N PRO A 122 -56.95 51.01 9.45
CA PRO A 122 -57.94 50.28 8.69
C PRO A 122 -59.33 50.38 9.34
N THR A 123 -60.35 50.43 8.50
CA THR A 123 -61.75 50.57 8.88
C THR A 123 -62.47 49.24 8.78
N ARG A 124 -63.58 49.12 9.48
CA ARG A 124 -64.41 47.91 9.44
C ARG A 124 -64.83 47.51 8.04
N HIS A 125 -65.24 48.49 7.26
CA HIS A 125 -65.58 48.28 5.85
C HIS A 125 -64.39 47.74 5.05
N GLU A 126 -63.17 48.22 5.28
CA GLU A 126 -61.99 47.78 4.52
C GLU A 126 -61.67 46.30 4.75
N TRP A 127 -61.69 45.82 6.00
CA TRP A 127 -61.43 44.40 6.26
C TRP A 127 -62.61 43.52 5.87
N ASP A 128 -63.85 43.91 6.17
CA ASP A 128 -65.04 43.11 5.81
C ASP A 128 -65.15 42.97 4.27
N SER A 129 -64.91 44.05 3.51
CA SER A 129 -64.89 43.98 2.03
C SER A 129 -63.72 43.16 1.51
N HIS A 130 -62.53 43.25 2.12
CA HIS A 130 -61.37 42.48 1.68
C HIS A 130 -61.62 40.97 1.73
N PHE A 131 -62.13 40.46 2.86
CA PHE A 131 -62.38 39.02 3.01
C PHE A 131 -63.57 38.53 2.20
N ARG A 132 -64.62 39.37 2.03
CA ARG A 132 -65.77 39.04 1.18
C ARG A 132 -65.39 38.93 -0.30
N ASP A 133 -64.54 39.84 -0.78
CA ASP A 133 -64.23 39.97 -2.20
C ASP A 133 -62.98 39.13 -2.60
N ALA A 134 -62.26 38.55 -1.64
CA ALA A 134 -61.05 37.77 -1.86
C ALA A 134 -61.35 36.36 -2.44
N LYS A 135 -61.07 36.16 -3.73
CA LYS A 135 -61.30 34.89 -4.45
C LYS A 135 -60.61 33.64 -3.87
N PHE A 136 -59.56 33.81 -3.08
CA PHE A 136 -58.73 32.71 -2.57
C PHE A 136 -58.78 32.58 -1.05
N MET A 137 -59.76 33.20 -0.39
CA MET A 137 -59.98 33.13 1.05
C MET A 137 -61.38 32.60 1.33
N ASN A 138 -61.51 31.83 2.41
CA ASN A 138 -62.79 31.33 2.88
C ASN A 138 -63.08 31.86 4.29
N GLU A 139 -64.12 32.68 4.43
CA GLU A 139 -64.52 33.28 5.72
C GLU A 139 -64.86 32.26 6.83
N THR A 140 -65.18 31.02 6.46
CA THR A 140 -65.43 29.94 7.43
C THR A 140 -64.14 29.36 8.02
N VAL A 141 -63.00 29.62 7.40
CA VAL A 141 -61.68 29.08 7.76
C VAL A 141 -60.93 30.08 8.64
N ALA A 142 -60.40 29.60 9.75
CA ALA A 142 -59.59 30.43 10.65
C ALA A 142 -58.32 30.92 9.94
N GLY A 143 -58.07 32.23 10.01
CA GLY A 143 -56.94 32.87 9.33
C GLY A 143 -57.19 33.20 7.87
N GLU A 144 -58.38 32.94 7.34
CA GLU A 144 -58.84 33.43 6.02
C GLU A 144 -60.08 34.33 6.16
N ARG A 145 -60.24 34.90 7.35
CA ARG A 145 -61.34 35.78 7.76
C ARG A 145 -60.76 36.91 8.64
N PRO A 146 -61.54 37.95 8.99
CA PRO A 146 -61.08 39.01 9.88
C PRO A 146 -60.96 38.52 11.34
N ASP A 147 -59.96 37.68 11.60
CA ASP A 147 -59.62 37.15 12.91
C ASP A 147 -58.14 37.33 13.27
N THR A 148 -57.31 37.81 12.33
CA THR A 148 -55.87 37.92 12.48
C THR A 148 -55.41 39.36 12.33
N VAL A 149 -54.80 39.89 13.39
CA VAL A 149 -54.18 41.23 13.42
C VAL A 149 -52.69 41.10 13.12
N HIS A 150 -52.19 41.96 12.24
CA HIS A 150 -50.80 42.09 11.86
C HIS A 150 -50.19 43.35 12.50
N PHE A 151 -49.08 43.15 13.20
CA PHE A 151 -48.34 44.19 13.90
C PHE A 151 -46.96 44.38 13.28
N GLU A 152 -46.57 45.63 13.03
CA GLU A 152 -45.21 45.98 12.62
C GLU A 152 -44.61 47.01 13.59
N GLY A 153 -43.35 46.82 13.97
CA GLY A 153 -42.61 47.82 14.76
C GLY A 153 -42.79 47.69 16.28
N LEU A 154 -43.20 46.53 16.79
CA LEU A 154 -43.27 46.27 18.23
C LEU A 154 -41.86 46.18 18.84
N PRO A 155 -41.53 46.86 19.95
CA PRO A 155 -40.18 46.80 20.52
C PRO A 155 -39.84 45.42 21.13
N CYS A 156 -38.72 44.81 20.74
CA CYS A 156 -38.35 43.46 21.18
C CYS A 156 -38.23 43.36 22.71
N LYS A 157 -37.53 44.33 23.34
CA LYS A 157 -37.27 44.36 24.79
C LYS A 157 -38.52 44.46 25.66
N TRP A 158 -39.64 44.89 25.09
CA TRP A 158 -40.90 45.07 25.82
C TRP A 158 -41.74 43.79 25.85
N PHE A 159 -41.40 42.81 25.00
CA PHE A 159 -42.11 41.54 24.86
C PHE A 159 -41.22 40.34 25.21
N THR A 160 -40.26 40.50 26.11
CA THR A 160 -39.31 39.45 26.50
C THR A 160 -39.86 38.63 27.67
N ALA A 161 -39.55 37.34 27.71
CA ALA A 161 -39.96 36.47 28.82
C ALA A 161 -39.09 36.64 30.08
N SER A 162 -37.85 37.12 29.90
CA SER A 162 -36.91 37.43 30.98
C SER A 162 -36.21 38.76 30.68
N LYS A 163 -35.83 39.48 31.73
CA LYS A 163 -35.13 40.78 31.63
C LYS A 163 -33.75 40.66 30.98
N ASP A 164 -33.13 39.48 31.05
CA ASP A 164 -31.81 39.22 30.46
C ASP A 164 -31.89 38.81 28.98
N SER A 165 -33.09 38.59 28.44
CA SER A 165 -33.28 38.21 27.05
C SER A 165 -33.52 39.43 26.18
N ASP A 166 -32.81 39.54 25.06
CA ASP A 166 -33.09 40.54 24.03
C ASP A 166 -34.10 40.06 22.97
N LYS A 167 -34.58 38.81 23.08
CA LYS A 167 -35.52 38.21 22.11
C LYS A 167 -36.97 38.33 22.58
N ALA A 168 -37.84 38.78 21.67
CA ALA A 168 -39.28 38.77 21.89
C ALA A 168 -39.79 37.34 22.10
N SER A 169 -40.85 37.19 22.90
CA SER A 169 -41.44 35.91 23.26
C SER A 169 -42.88 35.82 22.75
N GLU A 170 -43.17 34.75 22.01
CA GLU A 170 -44.54 34.43 21.57
C GLU A 170 -45.50 34.25 22.75
N ASN A 171 -45.02 33.70 23.88
CA ASN A 171 -45.85 33.51 25.07
C ASN A 171 -46.25 34.85 25.70
N VAL A 172 -45.33 35.81 25.77
CA VAL A 172 -45.63 37.15 26.29
C VAL A 172 -46.57 37.87 25.33
N LEU A 173 -46.29 37.83 24.02
CA LEU A 173 -47.15 38.37 22.99
C LEU A 173 -48.59 37.83 23.10
N LYS A 174 -48.74 36.52 23.22
CA LYS A 174 -50.04 35.86 23.39
C LYS A 174 -50.78 36.36 24.63
N LYS A 175 -50.11 36.49 25.77
CA LYS A 175 -50.72 36.99 27.02
C LYS A 175 -51.13 38.45 26.92
N VAL A 176 -50.27 39.30 26.37
CA VAL A 176 -50.54 40.74 26.22
C VAL A 176 -51.79 40.97 25.38
N PHE A 177 -51.92 40.30 24.23
CA PHE A 177 -53.06 40.50 23.33
C PHE A 177 -54.29 39.63 23.69
N ALA A 178 -54.15 38.65 24.60
CA ALA A 178 -55.30 37.93 25.16
C ALA A 178 -56.23 38.82 25.99
N THR A 179 -55.81 40.04 26.33
CA THR A 179 -56.61 41.07 27.00
C THR A 179 -57.80 41.54 26.15
N PHE A 180 -57.73 41.41 24.83
CA PHE A 180 -58.82 41.78 23.92
C PHE A 180 -59.79 40.64 23.59
N GLY A 181 -59.37 39.39 23.82
CA GLY A 181 -60.15 38.19 23.53
C GLY A 181 -59.27 36.93 23.46
N GLU A 182 -59.89 35.75 23.36
CA GLU A 182 -59.13 34.49 23.36
C GLU A 182 -58.26 34.35 22.10
N VAL A 183 -56.94 34.22 22.30
CA VAL A 183 -55.95 34.08 21.23
C VAL A 183 -55.78 32.61 20.84
N ARG A 184 -56.07 32.30 19.56
CA ARG A 184 -55.91 30.98 18.95
C ARG A 184 -54.44 30.66 18.69
N ARG A 185 -53.75 31.54 17.97
CA ARG A 185 -52.35 31.39 17.55
C ARG A 185 -51.66 32.73 17.49
N VAL A 186 -50.35 32.70 17.69
CA VAL A 186 -49.45 33.81 17.43
C VAL A 186 -48.27 33.31 16.62
N ASP A 187 -47.62 34.21 15.89
CA ASP A 187 -46.37 33.92 15.18
C ASP A 187 -45.52 35.18 15.15
N ILE A 188 -44.24 35.05 15.51
CA ILE A 188 -43.22 36.10 15.33
C ILE A 188 -42.25 35.62 14.24
N PRO A 189 -42.38 36.10 12.99
CA PRO A 189 -41.62 35.57 11.85
C PRO A 189 -40.11 35.53 12.04
N MET A 190 -39.54 36.53 12.73
CA MET A 190 -38.09 36.62 12.95
C MET A 190 -37.54 35.57 13.92
N LEU A 191 -38.39 34.85 14.66
CA LEU A 191 -37.96 33.77 15.54
C LEU A 191 -37.73 32.43 14.81
N ASP A 192 -38.11 32.32 13.53
CA ASP A 192 -37.91 31.13 12.71
C ASP A 192 -36.65 31.25 11.83
N PRO A 193 -35.54 30.54 12.14
CA PRO A 193 -34.29 30.62 11.37
C PRO A 193 -34.42 30.12 9.92
N TYR A 194 -35.43 29.29 9.64
CA TYR A 194 -35.64 28.68 8.33
C TYR A 194 -36.58 29.48 7.44
N ARG A 195 -37.11 30.60 7.92
CA ARG A 195 -37.94 31.48 7.12
C ARG A 195 -37.02 32.32 6.22
N GLN A 196 -37.17 32.16 4.90
CA GLN A 196 -36.56 33.11 3.97
C GLN A 196 -37.11 34.50 4.27
N GLU A 197 -36.24 35.47 4.58
CA GLU A 197 -36.60 36.89 4.61
C GLU A 197 -36.95 37.34 3.19
N ASN A 198 -38.12 36.93 2.70
CA ASN A 198 -38.70 37.45 1.48
C ASN A 198 -39.31 38.82 1.79
N LYS A 199 -38.45 39.81 2.10
CA LYS A 199 -38.78 41.22 1.90
C LYS A 199 -38.07 41.69 0.64
N THR A 200 -38.75 41.46 -0.48
CA THR A 200 -38.52 42.15 -1.74
C THR A 200 -38.70 43.65 -1.48
N GLY A 201 -37.59 44.37 -1.29
CA GLY A 201 -37.64 45.81 -1.02
C GLY A 201 -36.37 46.36 -0.39
N ASN A 202 -35.21 46.06 -0.98
CA ASN A 202 -34.08 46.97 -1.19
C ASN A 202 -32.83 46.14 -1.48
N PHE A 203 -32.48 46.09 -2.76
CA PHE A 203 -31.16 45.74 -3.24
C PHE A 203 -30.16 46.76 -2.65
N ASN A 204 -29.53 46.40 -1.53
CA ASN A 204 -28.24 46.91 -1.11
C ASN A 204 -27.60 45.91 -0.13
N THR A 205 -26.62 45.17 -0.66
CA THR A 205 -25.34 44.91 0.00
C THR A 205 -25.35 44.06 1.29
N PHE A 206 -24.84 42.81 1.19
CA PHE A 206 -24.26 42.02 2.28
C PHE A 206 -25.04 42.00 3.62
N SER A 207 -26.22 41.39 3.64
CA SER A 207 -26.98 41.15 4.89
C SER A 207 -26.95 39.69 5.38
N SER A 208 -26.12 38.81 4.79
CA SER A 208 -25.90 37.46 5.35
C SER A 208 -25.17 37.46 6.70
N PHE A 209 -24.81 38.64 7.24
CA PHE A 209 -24.28 38.83 8.60
C PHE A 209 -25.29 39.53 9.55
N SER A 210 -26.49 39.86 9.07
CA SER A 210 -27.52 40.54 9.88
C SER A 210 -28.24 39.64 10.87
N SER A 211 -27.99 38.32 10.86
CA SER A 211 -28.48 37.41 11.92
C SER A 211 -27.87 37.70 13.29
N LEU A 212 -26.85 38.57 13.36
CA LEU A 212 -26.24 39.09 14.59
C LEU A 212 -26.59 40.55 14.90
N GLY A 213 -27.48 41.18 14.11
CA GLY A 213 -28.02 42.50 14.38
C GLY A 213 -29.44 42.40 14.89
N THR A 214 -29.63 42.38 16.21
CA THR A 214 -30.97 42.37 16.83
C THR A 214 -31.80 43.51 16.27
N SER A 215 -32.76 43.20 15.40
CA SER A 215 -33.80 44.18 15.06
C SER A 215 -34.43 44.63 16.38
N LEU A 216 -34.34 45.93 16.70
CA LEU A 216 -34.90 46.50 17.94
C LEU A 216 -36.42 46.34 18.01
N THR A 217 -37.04 46.10 16.86
CA THR A 217 -38.48 45.89 16.72
C THR A 217 -38.79 44.61 15.94
N PHE A 218 -39.93 44.00 16.20
CA PHE A 218 -40.39 42.79 15.51
C PHE A 218 -41.74 42.99 14.81
N GLU A 219 -42.03 42.07 13.90
CA GLU A 219 -43.33 41.88 13.25
C GLU A 219 -44.05 40.72 13.94
N ALA A 220 -45.38 40.78 14.06
CA ALA A 220 -46.15 39.75 14.72
C ALA A 220 -47.54 39.58 14.12
N TYR A 221 -48.03 38.34 14.18
CA TYR A 221 -49.40 37.98 13.79
C TYR A 221 -50.10 37.41 15.01
N VAL A 222 -51.28 37.93 15.32
CA VAL A 222 -52.11 37.47 16.44
C VAL A 222 -53.49 37.10 15.90
N GLN A 223 -53.82 35.82 15.97
CA GLN A 223 -55.12 35.29 15.56
C GLN A 223 -56.00 35.06 16.77
N PHE A 224 -57.17 35.69 16.78
CA PHE A 224 -58.22 35.49 17.75
C PHE A 224 -59.11 34.30 17.37
N LYS A 225 -59.72 33.65 18.36
CA LYS A 225 -60.71 32.61 18.10
C LYS A 225 -62.02 33.18 17.57
N GLU A 226 -62.41 34.34 18.09
CA GLU A 226 -63.69 34.98 17.83
C GLU A 226 -63.51 36.35 17.16
N TYR A 227 -64.45 36.73 16.30
CA TYR A 227 -64.45 38.03 15.62
C TYR A 227 -64.46 39.20 16.61
N ILE A 228 -65.15 39.06 17.74
CA ILE A 228 -65.21 40.12 18.75
C ILE A 228 -63.82 40.45 19.33
N GLY A 229 -62.96 39.45 19.50
CA GLY A 229 -61.58 39.68 19.97
C GLY A 229 -60.75 40.48 18.98
N PHE A 230 -60.92 40.19 17.69
CA PHE A 230 -60.31 40.96 16.60
C PHE A 230 -60.81 42.41 16.58
N VAL A 231 -62.14 42.63 16.61
CA VAL A 231 -62.72 43.99 16.60
C VAL A 231 -62.29 44.78 17.82
N ASN A 232 -62.36 44.19 19.03
CA ASN A 232 -61.91 44.84 20.26
C ASN A 232 -60.44 45.28 20.16
N CYS A 233 -59.56 44.40 19.67
CA CYS A 233 -58.15 44.72 19.46
C CYS A 233 -57.98 45.91 18.48
N MET A 234 -58.66 45.87 17.33
CA MET A 234 -58.57 46.94 16.34
C MET A 234 -59.10 48.28 16.87
N GLU A 235 -60.20 48.28 17.63
CA GLU A 235 -60.78 49.50 18.19
C GLU A 235 -59.91 50.12 19.29
N HIS A 236 -59.37 49.31 20.20
CA HIS A 236 -58.57 49.81 21.32
C HIS A 236 -57.18 50.30 20.88
N LEU A 237 -56.62 49.74 19.81
CA LEU A 237 -55.31 50.15 19.29
C LEU A 237 -55.39 51.31 18.28
N LYS A 238 -56.60 51.66 17.82
CA LYS A 238 -56.82 52.76 16.89
C LYS A 238 -56.36 54.08 17.48
N GLY A 239 -55.33 54.68 16.87
CA GLY A 239 -54.79 55.97 17.29
C GLY A 239 -54.07 55.91 18.65
N MET A 240 -53.58 54.73 19.03
CA MET A 240 -52.73 54.52 20.20
C MET A 240 -51.30 54.19 19.80
N LYS A 241 -50.35 54.58 20.65
CA LYS A 241 -48.95 54.13 20.64
C LYS A 241 -48.68 53.34 21.91
N LEU A 242 -47.68 52.47 21.86
CA LEU A 242 -47.35 51.62 23.00
C LEU A 242 -46.52 52.44 23.98
N MET A 243 -46.77 52.26 25.28
CA MET A 243 -46.01 52.88 26.35
C MET A 243 -45.54 51.82 27.32
N TYR A 244 -44.25 51.85 27.64
CA TYR A 244 -43.62 51.02 28.64
C TYR A 244 -43.32 51.86 29.88
N LYS A 245 -43.67 51.38 31.07
CA LYS A 245 -43.18 51.94 32.35
C LYS A 245 -42.23 50.93 32.96
N GLY A 246 -40.97 51.33 33.11
CA GLY A 246 -39.94 50.53 33.76
C GLY A 246 -40.06 50.55 35.28
N ASP A 247 -39.36 49.61 35.93
CA ASP A 247 -39.28 49.56 37.40
C ASP A 247 -38.56 50.78 38.00
N ASP A 248 -37.79 51.50 37.18
CA ASP A 248 -37.11 52.74 37.56
C ASP A 248 -38.04 53.96 37.56
N GLY A 249 -39.35 53.76 37.33
CA GLY A 249 -40.35 54.81 37.27
C GLY A 249 -40.31 55.63 35.97
N LYS A 250 -39.40 55.31 35.03
CA LYS A 250 -39.34 56.00 33.74
C LYS A 250 -40.32 55.38 32.76
N ALA A 251 -40.92 56.23 31.94
CA ALA A 251 -41.80 55.81 30.86
C ALA A 251 -41.16 56.09 29.50
N ALA A 252 -41.43 55.21 28.53
CA ALA A 252 -41.04 55.37 27.15
C ALA A 252 -42.20 54.97 26.23
N THR A 253 -42.35 55.65 25.09
CA THR A 253 -43.36 55.34 24.08
C THR A 253 -42.75 54.85 22.78
N ALA A 254 -43.43 53.93 22.09
CA ALA A 254 -43.03 53.44 20.79
C ALA A 254 -44.24 53.44 19.84
N ASN A 255 -44.02 53.97 18.64
CA ASN A 255 -45.01 53.88 17.57
C ASN A 255 -44.93 52.49 16.94
N PHE A 256 -46.08 51.88 16.69
CA PHE A 256 -46.20 50.62 15.98
C PHE A 256 -47.36 50.72 14.99
N LYS A 257 -47.35 49.90 13.96
CA LYS A 257 -48.40 49.84 12.95
C LYS A 257 -49.27 48.63 13.22
N VAL A 258 -50.57 48.82 13.05
CA VAL A 258 -51.60 47.78 13.17
C VAL A 258 -52.33 47.71 11.83
N ASP A 259 -52.44 46.52 11.28
CA ASP A 259 -53.24 46.20 10.10
C ASP A 259 -53.94 44.84 10.32
N PHE A 260 -54.83 44.44 9.44
CA PHE A 260 -55.35 43.09 9.39
C PHE A 260 -54.55 42.24 8.41
N ASP A 261 -54.48 40.93 8.66
CA ASP A 261 -53.73 40.02 7.80
C ASP A 261 -54.45 39.74 6.47
N LYS A 262 -53.85 40.21 5.38
CA LYS A 262 -54.36 40.05 4.00
C LYS A 262 -53.78 38.82 3.29
N SER A 263 -52.91 38.06 3.96
CA SER A 263 -52.17 36.95 3.35
C SER A 263 -52.65 35.58 3.83
N GLY A 264 -53.42 35.55 4.92
CA GLY A 264 -53.77 34.32 5.63
C GLY A 264 -52.54 33.62 6.20
N HIS A 265 -51.63 34.39 6.78
CA HIS A 265 -50.37 33.94 7.36
C HIS A 265 -50.58 32.88 8.45
N LEU A 266 -51.64 32.99 9.25
CA LEU A 266 -51.99 32.01 10.29
C LEU A 266 -53.02 30.96 9.85
N SER A 267 -53.35 30.91 8.55
CA SER A 267 -54.16 29.83 7.98
C SER A 267 -53.45 28.48 8.11
N ASP A 268 -54.23 27.40 8.24
CA ASP A 268 -53.66 26.05 8.29
C ASP A 268 -52.87 25.71 7.02
N LYS A 269 -53.30 26.23 5.86
CA LYS A 269 -52.60 26.08 4.58
C LYS A 269 -51.21 26.74 4.62
N ALA A 270 -51.12 27.99 5.05
CA ALA A 270 -49.85 28.71 5.14
C ALA A 270 -48.91 28.07 6.17
N ILE A 271 -49.43 27.69 7.34
CA ILE A 271 -48.64 27.03 8.39
C ILE A 271 -48.11 25.67 7.91
N ARG A 272 -48.94 24.84 7.27
CA ARG A 272 -48.50 23.55 6.70
C ARG A 272 -47.42 23.74 5.65
N LYS A 273 -47.59 24.72 4.76
CA LYS A 273 -46.58 25.06 3.74
C LYS A 273 -45.24 25.42 4.39
N ARG A 274 -45.23 26.30 5.39
CA ARG A 274 -44.02 26.68 6.14
C ARG A 274 -43.36 25.52 6.86
N ARG A 275 -44.16 24.63 7.48
CA ARG A 275 -43.64 23.43 8.15
C ARG A 275 -42.97 22.46 7.15
N LEU A 276 -43.56 22.28 5.97
CA LEU A 276 -42.98 21.45 4.93
C LEU A 276 -41.67 22.04 4.39
N GLU A 277 -41.65 23.36 4.12
CA GLU A 277 -40.44 24.06 3.70
C GLU A 277 -39.33 23.97 4.75
N ARG A 278 -39.66 24.16 6.04
CA ARG A 278 -38.73 23.98 7.16
C ARG A 278 -38.17 22.55 7.19
N ALA A 279 -39.02 21.54 7.09
CA ALA A 279 -38.59 20.14 7.10
C ALA A 279 -37.62 19.83 5.95
N LYS A 280 -37.91 20.33 4.73
CA LYS A 280 -37.02 20.18 3.57
C LYS A 280 -35.66 20.84 3.77
N LEU A 281 -35.63 22.03 4.38
CA LEU A 281 -34.38 22.74 4.66
C LEU A 281 -33.54 22.02 5.72
N GLN A 282 -34.18 21.53 6.78
CA GLN A 282 -33.53 20.73 7.83
C GLN A 282 -32.95 19.43 7.28
N GLU A 283 -33.68 18.75 6.39
CA GLU A 283 -33.21 17.53 5.72
C GLU A 283 -32.00 17.82 4.83
N LEU A 284 -32.02 18.91 4.07
CA LEU A 284 -30.89 19.32 3.24
C LEU A 284 -29.65 19.70 4.09
N GLU A 285 -29.84 20.35 5.23
CA GLU A 285 -28.78 20.67 6.19
C GLU A 285 -28.16 19.39 6.76
N HIS A 286 -28.99 18.44 7.20
CA HIS A 286 -28.54 17.13 7.68
C HIS A 286 -27.78 16.35 6.61
N GLN A 287 -28.28 16.32 5.37
CA GLN A 287 -27.58 15.65 4.25
C GLN A 287 -26.22 16.29 3.97
N ARG A 288 -26.10 17.61 4.05
CA ARG A 288 -24.81 18.32 3.88
C ARG A 288 -23.84 18.02 5.01
N GLU A 289 -24.32 17.97 6.25
CA GLU A 289 -23.50 17.60 7.40
C GLU A 289 -23.02 16.14 7.29
N GLU A 290 -23.90 15.22 6.86
CA GLU A 290 -23.56 13.82 6.65
C GLU A 290 -22.57 13.62 5.49
N GLN A 291 -22.76 14.33 4.36
CA GLN A 291 -21.80 14.33 3.26
C GLN A 291 -20.43 14.84 3.72
N LYS A 292 -20.39 15.97 4.43
CA LYS A 292 -19.15 16.54 4.97
C LYS A 292 -18.49 15.60 5.99
N ARG A 293 -19.28 14.85 6.76
CA ARG A 293 -18.76 13.82 7.67
C ARG A 293 -18.16 12.64 6.90
N LYS A 294 -18.85 12.13 5.87
CA LYS A 294 -18.34 11.06 5.01
C LYS A 294 -17.07 11.46 4.26
N GLU A 295 -17.02 12.68 3.74
CA GLU A 295 -15.82 13.24 3.09
C GLU A 295 -14.62 13.27 4.06
N ARG A 296 -14.85 13.71 5.31
CA ARG A 296 -13.82 13.70 6.36
C ARG A 296 -13.36 12.28 6.70
N GLU A 297 -14.29 11.34 6.88
CA GLU A 297 -13.98 9.94 7.17
C GLU A 297 -13.21 9.29 5.99
N GLU A 298 -13.58 9.59 4.74
CA GLU A 298 -12.86 9.10 3.55
C GLU A 298 -11.46 9.73 3.42
N GLU A 299 -11.32 11.03 3.73
CA GLU A 299 -10.03 11.70 3.76
C GLU A 299 -9.12 11.11 4.84
N GLU A 300 -9.65 10.83 6.04
CA GLU A 300 -8.92 10.16 7.11
C GLU A 300 -8.51 8.73 6.72
N ARG A 301 -9.42 7.96 6.12
CA ARG A 301 -9.10 6.61 5.60
C ARG A 301 -8.02 6.64 4.53
N LYS A 302 -8.09 7.58 3.58
CA LYS A 302 -7.04 7.76 2.56
C LYS A 302 -5.69 8.11 3.19
N LYS A 303 -5.67 8.99 4.20
CA LYS A 303 -4.46 9.31 4.95
C LYS A 303 -3.90 8.09 5.70
N GLU A 304 -4.76 7.26 6.29
CA GLU A 304 -4.33 6.04 6.98
C GLU A 304 -3.80 4.99 6.00
N GLU A 305 -4.46 4.77 4.87
CA GLU A 305 -4.00 3.90 3.79
C GLU A 305 -2.66 4.37 3.22
N GLU A 306 -2.48 5.68 3.02
CA GLU A 306 -1.20 6.26 2.58
C GLU A 306 -0.09 6.05 3.63
N ARG A 307 -0.40 6.19 4.92
CA ARG A 307 0.54 5.89 6.02
C ARG A 307 0.93 4.42 6.04
N LYS A 308 -0.04 3.50 5.96
CA LYS A 308 0.24 2.04 5.91
C LYS A 308 1.09 1.68 4.70
N LYS A 309 0.78 2.24 3.52
CA LYS A 309 1.58 2.01 2.31
C LYS A 309 3.02 2.50 2.45
N LYS A 310 3.23 3.67 3.09
CA LYS A 310 4.57 4.19 3.40
C LYS A 310 5.31 3.28 4.38
N GLU A 311 4.64 2.81 5.43
CA GLU A 311 5.22 1.88 6.41
C GLU A 311 5.58 0.53 5.77
N ASP A 312 4.73 -0.02 4.91
CA ASP A 312 4.99 -1.27 4.18
C ASP A 312 6.14 -1.11 3.17
N GLU A 313 6.20 0.03 2.46
CA GLU A 313 7.31 0.33 1.56
C GLU A 313 8.65 0.48 2.33
N GLU A 314 8.62 1.07 3.53
CA GLU A 314 9.79 1.16 4.40
C GLU A 314 10.24 -0.22 4.90
N ARG A 315 9.31 -1.06 5.34
CA ARG A 315 9.58 -2.46 5.71
C ARG A 315 10.13 -3.28 4.55
N GLU A 316 9.62 -3.09 3.33
CA GLU A 316 10.14 -3.79 2.15
C GLU A 316 11.56 -3.31 1.80
N ARG A 317 11.82 -2.00 1.91
CA ARG A 317 13.17 -1.43 1.74
C ARG A 317 14.13 -1.97 2.80
N GLU A 318 13.68 -2.13 4.04
CA GLU A 318 14.47 -2.71 5.13
C GLU A 318 14.78 -4.19 4.88
N ARG A 319 13.79 -5.00 4.48
CA ARG A 319 14.00 -6.41 4.08
C ARG A 319 14.99 -6.54 2.92
N LYS A 320 14.88 -5.68 1.89
CA LYS A 320 15.84 -5.65 0.77
C LYS A 320 17.26 -5.27 1.21
N ARG A 321 17.40 -4.41 2.23
CA ARG A 321 18.70 -4.07 2.82
C ARG A 321 19.27 -5.25 3.60
N GLU A 322 18.45 -5.93 4.40
CA GLU A 322 18.85 -7.11 5.17
C GLU A 322 19.24 -8.26 4.24
N GLU A 323 18.47 -8.55 3.19
CA GLU A 323 18.78 -9.58 2.20
C GLU A 323 20.08 -9.26 1.44
N LYS A 324 20.31 -8.00 1.05
CA LYS A 324 21.58 -7.56 0.46
C LYS A 324 22.75 -7.76 1.41
N LEU A 325 22.56 -7.54 2.71
CA LEU A 325 23.59 -7.74 3.73
C LEU A 325 23.89 -9.24 3.89
N ARG A 326 22.87 -10.09 4.03
CA ARG A 326 23.02 -11.56 4.09
C ARG A 326 23.71 -12.11 2.85
N ARG A 327 23.32 -11.66 1.65
CA ARG A 327 23.97 -12.08 0.40
C ARG A 327 25.43 -11.62 0.31
N ARG A 328 25.80 -10.49 0.91
CA ARG A 328 27.21 -10.07 1.04
C ARG A 328 27.96 -10.96 2.02
N GLU A 329 27.37 -11.30 3.16
CA GLU A 329 27.96 -12.21 4.14
C GLU A 329 28.16 -13.63 3.58
N GLU A 330 27.17 -14.19 2.88
CA GLU A 330 27.28 -15.48 2.21
C GLU A 330 28.38 -15.48 1.14
N ARG A 331 28.51 -14.40 0.35
CA ARG A 331 29.60 -14.25 -0.61
C ARG A 331 30.97 -14.19 0.08
N MET A 332 31.06 -13.57 1.25
CA MET A 332 32.30 -13.52 2.03
C MET A 332 32.65 -14.90 2.60
N LYS A 333 31.69 -15.61 3.19
CA LYS A 333 31.87 -16.98 3.69
C LYS A 333 32.27 -17.95 2.57
N TYR A 334 31.59 -17.88 1.41
CA TYR A 334 31.94 -18.70 0.24
C TYR A 334 33.36 -18.41 -0.28
N ARG A 335 33.80 -17.15 -0.27
CA ARG A 335 35.19 -16.78 -0.65
C ARG A 335 36.21 -17.29 0.36
N GLU A 336 35.87 -17.32 1.65
CA GLU A 336 36.71 -17.84 2.71
C GLU A 336 36.82 -19.38 2.65
N GLU A 337 35.70 -20.05 2.42
CA GLU A 337 35.62 -21.51 2.26
C GLU A 337 36.38 -21.98 1.01
N LYS A 338 36.23 -21.29 -0.12
CA LYS A 338 37.00 -21.56 -1.35
C LYS A 338 38.51 -21.34 -1.18
N ARG A 339 38.92 -20.39 -0.32
CA ARG A 339 40.35 -20.21 0.05
C ARG A 339 40.85 -21.36 0.92
N ARG A 340 39.99 -21.89 1.81
CA ARG A 340 40.29 -23.03 2.67
C ARG A 340 40.40 -24.33 1.89
N GLU A 341 39.48 -24.59 0.97
CA GLU A 341 39.52 -25.74 0.05
C GLU A 341 40.77 -25.72 -0.84
N LYS A 342 41.09 -24.59 -1.47
CA LYS A 342 42.32 -24.46 -2.27
C LYS A 342 43.60 -24.73 -1.48
N LYS A 343 43.63 -24.37 -0.19
CA LYS A 343 44.77 -24.70 0.69
C LYS A 343 44.84 -26.19 0.98
N LEU A 344 43.69 -26.84 1.21
CA LEU A 344 43.61 -28.28 1.46
C LEU A 344 44.01 -29.09 0.22
N GLU A 345 43.58 -28.65 -0.96
CA GLU A 345 43.86 -29.30 -2.23
C GLU A 345 45.34 -29.19 -2.63
N LYS A 346 45.98 -28.03 -2.38
CA LYS A 346 47.44 -27.90 -2.50
C LYS A 346 48.19 -28.88 -1.61
N LYS A 347 47.73 -29.07 -0.37
CA LYS A 347 48.36 -29.99 0.58
C LYS A 347 48.22 -31.45 0.13
N ARG A 348 47.05 -31.84 -0.40
CA ARG A 348 46.83 -33.15 -1.03
C ARG A 348 47.68 -33.37 -2.29
N GLN A 349 47.85 -32.35 -3.13
CA GLN A 349 48.70 -32.44 -4.32
C GLN A 349 50.18 -32.61 -3.96
N GLU A 350 50.63 -31.97 -2.88
CA GLU A 350 51.99 -32.11 -2.36
C GLU A 350 52.23 -33.53 -1.79
N GLU A 351 51.27 -34.08 -1.06
CA GLU A 351 51.28 -35.48 -0.60
C GLU A 351 51.26 -36.48 -1.77
N GLN A 352 50.46 -36.24 -2.82
CA GLN A 352 50.43 -37.08 -4.02
C GLN A 352 51.74 -37.04 -4.81
N ARG A 353 52.42 -35.89 -4.89
CA ARG A 353 53.74 -35.78 -5.53
C ARG A 353 54.79 -36.58 -4.77
N GLN A 354 54.79 -36.51 -3.44
CA GLN A 354 55.69 -37.31 -2.62
C GLN A 354 55.42 -38.82 -2.79
N LEU A 355 54.15 -39.21 -2.95
CA LEU A 355 53.79 -40.60 -3.23
C LEU A 355 54.25 -41.04 -4.63
N GLN A 356 54.10 -40.18 -5.65
CA GLN A 356 54.61 -40.45 -7.01
C GLN A 356 56.13 -40.55 -7.07
N GLU A 357 56.87 -39.74 -6.32
CA GLU A 357 58.33 -39.88 -6.22
C GLU A 357 58.73 -41.22 -5.61
N LYS A 358 58.00 -41.70 -4.59
CA LYS A 358 58.23 -43.03 -4.00
C LYS A 358 57.94 -44.15 -5.01
N ILE A 359 56.85 -44.03 -5.78
CA ILE A 359 56.51 -44.98 -6.84
C ILE A 359 57.60 -45.00 -7.92
N ALA A 360 58.07 -43.83 -8.39
CA ALA A 360 59.13 -43.75 -9.40
C ALA A 360 60.46 -44.37 -8.93
N GLN A 361 60.78 -44.27 -7.63
CA GLN A 361 61.94 -44.93 -7.05
C GLN A 361 61.81 -46.46 -7.03
N GLU A 362 60.61 -46.98 -6.79
CA GLU A 362 60.32 -48.41 -6.87
C GLU A 362 60.30 -48.92 -8.33
N GLU A 363 59.72 -48.17 -9.27
CA GLU A 363 59.77 -48.49 -10.69
C GLU A 363 61.21 -48.54 -11.21
N ARG A 364 62.08 -47.61 -10.78
CA ARG A 364 63.51 -47.65 -11.12
C ARG A 364 64.20 -48.89 -10.56
N ARG A 365 63.83 -49.36 -9.37
CA ARG A 365 64.35 -50.62 -8.79
C ARG A 365 63.88 -51.83 -9.60
N ILE A 366 62.62 -51.86 -10.02
CA ILE A 366 62.06 -52.92 -10.86
C ILE A 366 62.74 -52.93 -12.24
N LEU A 367 62.98 -51.77 -12.84
CA LEU A 367 63.66 -51.64 -14.14
C LEU A 367 65.12 -52.14 -14.08
N ILE A 368 65.84 -51.85 -12.99
CA ILE A 368 67.19 -52.38 -12.76
C ILE A 368 67.16 -53.91 -12.57
N ALA A 369 66.14 -54.45 -11.91
CA ALA A 369 65.95 -55.90 -11.78
C ALA A 369 65.63 -56.56 -13.14
N GLN A 370 64.79 -55.96 -13.99
CA GLN A 370 64.53 -56.42 -15.35
C GLN A 370 65.80 -56.41 -16.22
N ARG A 371 66.59 -55.33 -16.20
CA ARG A 371 67.88 -55.27 -16.92
C ARG A 371 68.89 -56.31 -16.44
N LYS A 372 68.91 -56.63 -15.14
CA LYS A 372 69.74 -57.72 -14.59
C LYS A 372 69.25 -59.09 -15.05
N LEU A 373 67.96 -59.27 -15.27
CA LEU A 373 67.37 -60.53 -15.74
C LEU A 373 67.61 -60.72 -17.25
N GLU A 374 67.57 -59.65 -18.03
CA GLU A 374 67.96 -59.62 -19.45
C GLU A 374 69.46 -59.86 -19.65
N SER A 375 70.33 -59.31 -18.79
CA SER A 375 71.77 -59.57 -18.86
C SER A 375 72.12 -61.02 -18.50
N ILE A 376 71.41 -61.65 -17.56
CA ILE A 376 71.52 -63.08 -17.26
C ILE A 376 71.10 -63.94 -18.46
N ARG A 377 70.02 -63.60 -19.18
CA ARG A 377 69.63 -64.30 -20.42
C ARG A 377 70.69 -64.16 -21.52
N LEU A 378 71.24 -62.96 -21.71
CA LEU A 378 72.30 -62.72 -22.71
C LEU A 378 73.59 -63.49 -22.38
N LEU A 379 73.99 -63.52 -21.10
CA LEU A 379 75.12 -64.32 -20.63
C LEU A 379 74.89 -65.82 -20.83
N THR A 380 73.67 -66.31 -20.60
CA THR A 380 73.31 -67.73 -20.80
C THR A 380 73.43 -68.16 -22.27
N GLU A 381 73.05 -67.30 -23.21
CA GLU A 381 73.20 -67.54 -24.66
C GLU A 381 74.68 -67.49 -25.12
N LEU A 382 75.46 -66.56 -24.55
CA LEU A 382 76.91 -66.45 -24.79
C LEU A 382 77.68 -67.65 -24.22
N PHE A 383 77.28 -68.16 -23.04
CA PHE A 383 77.83 -69.39 -22.46
C PHE A 383 77.49 -70.65 -23.30
N LYS A 384 76.33 -70.69 -23.98
CA LYS A 384 76.00 -71.76 -24.94
C LYS A 384 76.89 -71.74 -26.19
N ARG A 385 77.28 -70.56 -26.70
CA ARG A 385 78.19 -70.42 -27.85
C ARG A 385 79.66 -70.64 -27.50
N ALA A 386 80.10 -70.32 -26.28
CA ALA A 386 81.46 -70.58 -25.82
C ALA A 386 81.73 -72.05 -25.43
N LYS A 387 80.70 -72.83 -25.08
CA LYS A 387 80.80 -74.27 -24.78
C LYS A 387 81.11 -75.13 -26.01
N GLY A 388 80.73 -74.70 -27.21
CA GLY A 388 80.95 -75.45 -28.46
C GLY A 388 82.41 -75.48 -28.95
N VAL A 389 83.23 -74.50 -28.58
CA VAL A 389 84.63 -74.38 -29.10
C VAL A 389 85.66 -75.01 -28.15
N LYS A 390 85.38 -75.09 -26.84
CA LYS A 390 86.25 -75.79 -25.88
C LYS A 390 86.03 -77.31 -25.81
N GLN A 391 84.82 -77.80 -26.09
CA GLN A 391 84.52 -79.24 -26.09
C GLN A 391 85.18 -80.03 -27.24
N GLN A 392 85.63 -79.39 -28.32
CA GLN A 392 86.37 -80.06 -29.39
C GLN A 392 87.87 -80.23 -29.13
N GLN A 393 88.45 -79.49 -28.18
CA GLN A 393 89.89 -79.57 -27.82
C GLN A 393 90.15 -80.37 -26.52
N GLU A 394 89.15 -80.52 -25.65
CA GLU A 394 89.24 -81.25 -24.39
C GLU A 394 88.97 -82.77 -24.58
N VAL A 395 88.13 -83.14 -25.54
CA VAL A 395 87.81 -84.55 -25.89
C VAL A 395 89.03 -85.28 -26.49
N GLN A 396 89.88 -84.61 -27.28
CA GLN A 396 91.09 -85.22 -27.85
C GLN A 396 92.24 -85.44 -26.83
N ARG A 397 92.26 -84.71 -25.71
CA ARG A 397 93.28 -84.90 -24.65
C ARG A 397 92.86 -85.95 -23.61
N LEU A 398 91.58 -86.01 -23.27
CA LEU A 398 91.05 -86.97 -22.28
C LEU A 398 90.89 -88.39 -22.85
N GLU A 399 90.72 -88.56 -24.17
CA GLU A 399 90.71 -89.88 -24.82
C GLU A 399 92.09 -90.59 -24.78
N GLN A 400 93.20 -89.84 -24.86
CA GLN A 400 94.57 -90.40 -24.85
C GLN A 400 95.06 -90.82 -23.45
N GLU A 401 94.63 -90.13 -22.39
CA GLU A 401 94.97 -90.50 -21.00
C GLU A 401 94.15 -91.69 -20.48
N LEU A 402 92.89 -91.82 -20.90
CA LEU A 402 92.01 -92.93 -20.52
C LEU A 402 92.40 -94.26 -21.22
N GLU A 403 92.98 -94.19 -22.41
CA GLU A 403 93.47 -95.35 -23.18
C GLU A 403 94.78 -95.94 -22.60
N GLN A 404 95.69 -95.09 -22.09
CA GLN A 404 96.93 -95.51 -21.44
C GLN A 404 96.71 -96.16 -20.06
N GLU A 405 95.67 -95.76 -19.33
CA GLU A 405 95.33 -96.33 -18.03
C GLU A 405 94.60 -97.69 -18.16
N ARG A 406 93.78 -97.87 -19.20
CA ARG A 406 93.18 -99.17 -19.59
C ARG A 406 94.22 -100.20 -20.02
N LEU A 407 95.25 -99.79 -20.77
CA LEU A 407 96.34 -100.67 -21.21
C LEU A 407 97.19 -101.19 -20.04
N ARG A 408 97.38 -100.40 -18.98
CA ARG A 408 98.08 -100.84 -17.75
C ARG A 408 97.27 -101.86 -16.95
N GLN A 409 95.94 -101.71 -16.88
CA GLN A 409 95.06 -102.69 -16.23
C GLN A 409 95.01 -104.02 -17.00
N LEU A 410 94.98 -103.99 -18.33
CA LEU A 410 95.07 -105.18 -19.20
C LEU A 410 96.42 -105.89 -19.11
N ALA A 411 97.52 -105.17 -18.90
CA ALA A 411 98.86 -105.75 -18.75
C ALA A 411 99.03 -106.52 -17.43
N ILE A 412 98.41 -106.05 -16.34
CA ILE A 412 98.40 -106.73 -15.04
C ILE A 412 97.56 -108.02 -15.09
N GLU A 413 96.46 -108.01 -15.85
CA GLU A 413 95.60 -109.18 -16.06
C GLU A 413 96.26 -110.24 -16.99
N ARG A 414 97.02 -109.80 -18.01
CA ARG A 414 97.84 -110.68 -18.87
C ARG A 414 98.92 -111.41 -18.08
N ARG A 415 99.61 -110.73 -17.15
CA ARG A 415 100.65 -111.34 -16.32
C ARG A 415 100.13 -112.47 -15.43
N LYS A 416 98.89 -112.34 -14.92
CA LYS A 416 98.20 -113.41 -14.17
C LYS A 416 97.79 -114.59 -15.07
N LYS A 417 97.40 -114.34 -16.32
CA LYS A 417 97.09 -115.39 -17.32
C LYS A 417 98.36 -116.13 -17.80
N GLU A 418 99.50 -115.45 -17.91
CA GLU A 418 100.79 -116.03 -18.30
C GLU A 418 101.35 -117.00 -17.22
N GLU A 419 101.13 -116.74 -15.93
CA GLU A 419 101.49 -117.68 -14.84
C GLU A 419 100.61 -118.94 -14.84
N GLU A 420 99.34 -118.82 -15.22
CA GLU A 420 98.38 -119.93 -15.27
C GLU A 420 98.60 -120.83 -16.50
N GLU A 421 98.95 -120.25 -17.65
CA GLU A 421 99.30 -121.01 -18.87
C GLU A 421 100.63 -121.76 -18.73
N LEU A 422 101.62 -121.21 -18.02
CA LEU A 422 102.90 -121.90 -17.80
C LEU A 422 102.74 -123.18 -16.97
N LYS A 423 101.74 -123.22 -16.08
CA LYS A 423 101.34 -124.44 -15.35
C LYS A 423 100.72 -125.49 -16.28
N LYS A 424 99.85 -125.08 -17.22
CA LYS A 424 99.21 -125.98 -18.20
C LYS A 424 100.21 -126.55 -19.21
N ARG A 425 101.17 -125.75 -19.66
CA ARG A 425 102.26 -126.20 -20.56
C ARG A 425 103.10 -127.33 -19.97
N LYS A 426 103.39 -127.33 -18.67
CA LYS A 426 104.15 -128.41 -18.01
C LYS A 426 103.39 -129.74 -17.92
N GLU A 427 102.06 -129.70 -17.98
CA GLU A 427 101.19 -130.88 -17.89
C GLU A 427 100.97 -131.53 -19.28
N GLU A 428 100.88 -130.72 -20.33
CA GLU A 428 100.76 -131.18 -21.73
C GLU A 428 102.08 -131.78 -22.26
N GLU A 429 103.23 -131.29 -21.83
CA GLU A 429 104.55 -131.83 -22.20
C GLU A 429 104.77 -133.28 -21.68
N ARG A 430 104.11 -133.67 -20.58
CA ARG A 430 104.09 -135.07 -20.12
C ARG A 430 103.24 -135.96 -21.03
N LYS A 431 102.15 -135.42 -21.60
CA LYS A 431 101.28 -136.12 -22.57
C LYS A 431 101.92 -136.25 -23.96
N GLN A 432 102.86 -135.37 -24.31
CA GLN A 432 103.63 -135.46 -25.54
C GLN A 432 104.45 -136.76 -25.67
N LYS A 433 104.94 -137.35 -24.57
CA LYS A 433 105.93 -138.44 -24.66
C LYS A 433 105.36 -139.85 -24.81
N GLU A 434 104.08 -140.06 -24.47
CA GLU A 434 103.44 -141.38 -24.61
C GLU A 434 102.88 -141.63 -26.01
N LEU A 435 102.32 -140.60 -26.66
CA LEU A 435 101.70 -140.72 -27.98
C LEU A 435 102.72 -140.93 -29.10
N GLN A 436 103.89 -140.29 -29.01
CA GLN A 436 104.97 -140.47 -29.98
C GLN A 436 105.52 -141.91 -30.01
N LYS A 437 105.54 -142.62 -28.86
CA LYS A 437 105.97 -144.04 -28.82
C LYS A 437 105.00 -145.00 -29.53
N LYS A 438 103.71 -144.66 -29.64
CA LYS A 438 102.70 -145.51 -30.27
C LYS A 438 102.60 -145.31 -31.78
N GLU A 439 102.92 -144.13 -32.31
CA GLU A 439 102.83 -143.87 -33.75
C GLU A 439 104.05 -144.37 -34.53
N GLU A 440 105.26 -144.29 -33.95
CA GLU A 440 106.48 -144.87 -34.55
C GLU A 440 106.34 -146.38 -34.83
N GLN A 441 105.60 -147.10 -33.97
CA GLN A 441 105.33 -148.54 -34.17
C GLN A 441 104.36 -148.83 -35.34
N LEU A 442 103.50 -147.86 -35.70
CA LEU A 442 102.54 -148.00 -36.81
C LEU A 442 103.15 -147.57 -38.15
N ARG A 443 104.07 -146.60 -38.13
CA ARG A 443 104.83 -146.13 -39.29
C ARG A 443 105.72 -147.23 -39.90
N GLU A 444 106.23 -148.14 -39.07
CA GLU A 444 107.16 -149.20 -39.50
C GLU A 444 106.47 -150.39 -40.20
N LYS A 445 105.21 -150.70 -39.86
CA LYS A 445 104.48 -151.85 -40.41
C LYS A 445 103.91 -151.63 -41.81
N LEU A 446 103.48 -150.41 -42.16
CA LEU A 446 102.86 -150.11 -43.46
C LEU A 446 103.88 -149.93 -44.59
N VAL A 447 105.05 -149.35 -44.29
CA VAL A 447 106.16 -149.19 -45.24
C VAL A 447 106.71 -150.54 -45.71
N ARG A 448 106.63 -151.57 -44.86
CA ARG A 448 107.09 -152.93 -45.18
C ARG A 448 106.09 -153.73 -46.03
N GLY A 449 104.80 -153.34 -46.03
CA GLY A 449 103.72 -154.04 -46.74
C GLY A 449 103.57 -153.65 -48.20
N LEU A 450 103.57 -152.36 -48.52
CA LEU A 450 103.35 -151.91 -49.92
C LEU A 450 104.59 -152.07 -50.80
N LYS A 451 105.79 -152.02 -50.19
CA LYS A 451 107.06 -152.30 -50.88
C LYS A 451 107.12 -153.76 -51.37
N LYS A 452 106.48 -154.71 -50.66
CA LYS A 452 106.33 -156.11 -51.11
C LYS A 452 105.28 -156.29 -52.22
N ARG A 453 104.34 -155.36 -52.39
CA ARG A 453 103.29 -155.45 -53.41
C ARG A 453 103.71 -154.81 -54.74
N LYS A 454 104.55 -153.77 -54.65
CA LYS A 454 105.24 -153.14 -55.79
C LYS A 454 106.09 -154.14 -56.58
N ASP A 455 106.70 -155.12 -55.89
CA ASP A 455 107.65 -156.05 -56.52
C ASP A 455 106.97 -157.25 -57.22
N ARG A 456 105.72 -157.63 -56.87
CA ARG A 456 105.05 -158.80 -57.49
C ARG A 456 104.36 -158.51 -58.82
N GLU A 457 103.78 -157.33 -59.00
CA GLU A 457 103.08 -156.99 -60.26
C GLU A 457 104.07 -156.62 -61.39
N GLU A 458 105.23 -156.05 -61.04
CA GLU A 458 106.34 -155.86 -61.98
C GLU A 458 106.99 -157.18 -62.44
N GLU A 459 106.87 -158.25 -61.63
CA GLU A 459 107.49 -159.55 -61.92
C GLU A 459 106.58 -160.45 -62.79
N GLN A 460 105.24 -160.37 -62.64
CA GLN A 460 104.30 -161.18 -63.43
C GLN A 460 104.16 -160.76 -64.90
N HIS A 461 104.21 -159.46 -65.26
CA HIS A 461 104.14 -159.07 -66.69
C HIS A 461 105.53 -159.04 -67.37
N ARG A 462 106.62 -158.99 -66.59
CA ARG A 462 107.98 -159.33 -67.08
C ARG A 462 108.10 -160.80 -67.50
N GLU A 463 107.29 -161.69 -66.94
CA GLU A 463 107.24 -163.11 -67.34
C GLU A 463 106.54 -163.32 -68.71
N GLU A 464 105.61 -162.44 -69.12
CA GLU A 464 105.01 -162.50 -70.48
C GLU A 464 105.94 -161.98 -71.59
N LEU A 465 106.91 -161.10 -71.29
CA LEU A 465 107.99 -160.76 -72.24
C LEU A 465 109.07 -161.85 -72.34
N ARG A 466 109.34 -162.61 -71.26
CA ARG A 466 110.51 -163.51 -71.19
C ARG A 466 110.29 -164.95 -71.69
N GLN A 467 109.08 -165.33 -72.09
CA GLN A 467 108.84 -166.55 -72.87
C GLN A 467 108.59 -166.32 -74.40
N LYS A 468 108.55 -165.08 -74.94
CA LYS A 468 108.36 -164.80 -76.41
C LYS A 468 109.47 -163.99 -77.14
N ILE A 469 110.67 -163.85 -76.52
CA ILE A 469 112.04 -163.82 -77.13
C ILE A 469 112.86 -162.49 -77.17
N SER A 470 114.14 -162.65 -76.77
CA SER A 470 115.41 -162.00 -77.21
C SER A 470 115.84 -160.61 -76.70
N GLY A 471 117.10 -160.53 -76.23
CA GLY A 471 117.84 -159.25 -76.22
C GLY A 471 119.07 -159.06 -75.32
N GLN A 472 119.75 -160.12 -74.91
CA GLN A 472 121.19 -160.13 -74.55
C GLN A 472 121.73 -159.27 -73.37
N LYS A 473 123.02 -159.44 -73.20
CA LYS A 473 123.85 -159.65 -72.01
C LYS A 473 125.11 -158.76 -72.22
N LEU A 474 125.99 -158.47 -71.28
CA LEU A 474 126.22 -158.88 -69.89
C LEU A 474 127.40 -158.06 -69.36
N LYS A 475 127.54 -158.22 -68.04
CA LYS A 475 128.77 -158.33 -67.26
C LYS A 475 129.65 -157.10 -67.25
N SER A 476 129.57 -156.35 -66.15
CA SER A 476 129.99 -156.77 -64.81
C SER A 476 131.48 -157.15 -64.84
N ALA A 477 132.38 -156.29 -64.37
CA ALA A 477 132.08 -155.10 -63.60
C ALA A 477 131.84 -155.43 -62.10
N VAL A 478 132.58 -156.25 -61.38
CA VAL A 478 133.95 -156.63 -61.59
C VAL A 478 134.45 -157.24 -60.27
N VAL A 479 135.52 -158.05 -60.43
CA VAL A 479 136.72 -158.42 -59.61
C VAL A 479 136.57 -158.43 -58.09
N MET A 480 136.69 -159.65 -57.58
CA MET A 480 137.27 -160.04 -56.31
C MET A 480 138.28 -159.05 -55.77
N PRO A 481 138.26 -158.78 -54.48
CA PRO A 481 139.20 -157.80 -53.98
C PRO A 481 140.46 -158.43 -53.40
N HIS A 482 141.41 -157.51 -53.25
CA HIS A 482 142.53 -157.49 -52.32
C HIS A 482 143.68 -158.47 -52.58
N THR A 483 143.99 -158.72 -53.84
CA THR A 483 145.33 -158.53 -54.47
C THR A 483 145.35 -159.08 -55.87
#